data_AF-A0A258Q0V6-F1
#
_entry.id   AF-A0A258Q0V6-F1
#
_cell.length_a   1.000
_cell.length_b   1.000
_cell.length_c   1.000
_cell.angle_alpha   90.00
_cell.angle_beta   90.00
_cell.angle_gamma   90.00
#
_symmetry.space_group_name_H-M   'P 1'
#
loop_
_entity.id
_entity.type
_entity.pdbx_description
1 polymer ?
#
loop_
_entity_poly.entity_id
_entity_poly.type
_entity_poly.pdbx_seq_one_letter_code
_entity_poly.pdbx_strand_id
1 'polypeptide(L)'
;MSVRSGQTLSEIAAQLAPQLGDVTLDQTMMALFKANPDAFASGSINRLDAGAELTKPSQALLRSISPAQANEFVAESNAQWQAEQESKAANLATVAPAKSPQVPAQDRLKIGSSIDSSAQELRYAEELLAQERALEQTRARVAELEKNIADLQLLLDQAKGKSQSMPERAPSTGMSAFAPILLTLVLMAVTGLLLWFLAKNARRSEVHDYAKASSIKTTTARRSEVHDYSKASSIKTTTPESHANSTHAIPERTKALFAGIDLELTPSKNAPVQQQKVSHPMADALRIKLNLAKAYITIEDFAAARKSLEEIVSIGSDIDPAITLEAQGLLLGLSQRNS
;
A
#
# COMPACT_ATOMS: atom_id res chain seq x y z
N MET A 1 -2.60 4.37 -23.17
CA MET A 1 -3.80 5.22 -23.42
C MET A 1 -3.48 6.62 -22.96
N SER A 2 -3.82 7.67 -23.71
CA SER A 2 -3.43 9.04 -23.34
C SER A 2 -4.48 9.71 -22.45
N VAL A 3 -4.04 10.37 -21.38
CA VAL A 3 -4.90 11.19 -20.51
C VAL A 3 -5.24 12.51 -21.18
N ARG A 4 -6.52 12.89 -21.18
CA ARG A 4 -6.94 14.24 -21.60
C ARG A 4 -6.76 15.24 -20.46
N SER A 5 -6.52 16.50 -20.80
CA SER A 5 -6.45 17.58 -19.80
C SER A 5 -7.73 17.62 -18.95
N GLY A 6 -7.57 17.51 -17.63
CA GLY A 6 -8.68 17.52 -16.66
C GLY A 6 -9.40 16.19 -16.46
N GLN A 7 -8.97 15.11 -17.11
CA GLN A 7 -9.53 13.78 -16.89
C GLN A 7 -9.02 13.20 -15.56
N THR A 8 -9.92 12.58 -14.80
CA THR A 8 -9.62 12.01 -13.47
C THR A 8 -9.43 10.50 -13.52
N LEU A 9 -8.76 9.94 -12.48
CA LEU A 9 -8.56 8.50 -12.38
C LEU A 9 -9.91 7.77 -12.29
N SER A 10 -10.89 8.32 -11.57
CA SER A 10 -12.24 7.76 -11.44
C SER A 10 -12.95 7.65 -12.79
N GLU A 11 -12.85 8.67 -13.64
CA GLU A 11 -13.45 8.65 -14.98
C GLU A 11 -12.80 7.58 -15.87
N ILE A 12 -11.46 7.47 -15.83
CA ILE A 12 -10.74 6.47 -16.62
C ILE A 12 -11.07 5.07 -16.09
N ALA A 13 -11.06 4.89 -14.78
CA ALA A 13 -11.40 3.63 -14.14
C ALA A 13 -12.85 3.21 -14.44
N ALA A 14 -13.81 4.15 -14.46
CA ALA A 14 -15.21 3.85 -14.80
C ALA A 14 -15.38 3.41 -16.26
N GLN A 15 -14.61 3.99 -17.20
CA GLN A 15 -14.61 3.56 -18.59
C GLN A 15 -13.91 2.21 -18.80
N LEU A 16 -12.94 1.91 -17.93
CA LEU A 16 -12.06 0.77 -18.06
C LEU A 16 -12.58 -0.46 -17.30
N ALA A 17 -13.24 -0.29 -16.16
CA ALA A 17 -13.83 -1.37 -15.34
C ALA A 17 -14.65 -2.40 -16.15
N PRO A 18 -15.63 -2.02 -17.00
CA PRO A 18 -16.41 -3.01 -17.76
C PRO A 18 -15.58 -3.78 -18.80
N GLN A 19 -14.37 -3.30 -19.15
CA GLN A 19 -13.48 -3.98 -20.09
C GLN A 19 -12.57 -5.01 -19.40
N LEU A 20 -12.40 -4.96 -18.06
CA LEU A 20 -11.51 -5.87 -17.33
C LEU A 20 -12.24 -7.02 -16.60
N GLY A 21 -13.58 -7.07 -16.68
CA GLY A 21 -14.41 -8.16 -16.15
C GLY A 21 -15.18 -7.75 -14.89
N ASP A 22 -15.51 -8.73 -14.04
CA ASP A 22 -16.24 -8.54 -12.77
C ASP A 22 -15.34 -7.95 -11.67
N VAL A 23 -14.81 -6.74 -11.89
CA VAL A 23 -13.96 -6.01 -10.93
C VAL A 23 -14.64 -4.72 -10.48
N THR A 24 -14.41 -4.30 -9.23
CA THR A 24 -15.00 -3.06 -8.74
C THR A 24 -14.29 -1.84 -9.33
N LEU A 25 -14.99 -0.70 -9.35
CA LEU A 25 -14.42 0.59 -9.77
C LEU A 25 -13.16 0.91 -8.95
N ASP A 26 -13.24 0.72 -7.63
CA ASP A 26 -12.15 1.04 -6.70
C ASP A 26 -10.94 0.14 -6.92
N GLN A 27 -11.16 -1.16 -7.18
CA GLN A 27 -10.08 -2.09 -7.53
C GLN A 27 -9.40 -1.68 -8.84
N THR A 28 -10.20 -1.26 -9.83
CA THR A 28 -9.69 -0.75 -11.10
C THR A 28 -8.88 0.52 -10.90
N MET A 29 -9.36 1.42 -10.04
CA MET A 29 -8.67 2.65 -9.68
C MET A 29 -7.31 2.38 -9.02
N MET A 30 -7.28 1.53 -8.00
CA MET A 30 -6.04 1.15 -7.32
C MET A 30 -5.07 0.42 -8.27
N ALA A 31 -5.58 -0.46 -9.13
CA ALA A 31 -4.75 -1.17 -10.10
C ALA A 31 -4.14 -0.22 -11.13
N LEU A 32 -4.92 0.76 -11.61
CA LEU A 32 -4.47 1.77 -12.56
C LEU A 32 -3.40 2.66 -11.94
N PHE A 33 -3.55 3.02 -10.67
CA PHE A 33 -2.54 3.76 -9.91
C PHE A 33 -1.23 2.97 -9.79
N LYS A 34 -1.29 1.71 -9.33
CA LYS A 34 -0.11 0.86 -9.18
C LYS A 34 0.62 0.56 -10.49
N ALA A 35 -0.12 0.51 -11.60
CA ALA A 35 0.46 0.27 -12.92
C ALA A 35 1.11 1.51 -13.53
N ASN A 36 0.83 2.72 -13.03
CA ASN A 36 1.24 3.98 -13.64
C ASN A 36 1.74 5.02 -12.61
N PRO A 37 2.72 4.69 -11.75
CA PRO A 37 3.21 5.63 -10.73
C PRO A 37 3.70 6.96 -11.33
N ASP A 38 4.30 6.92 -12.52
CA ASP A 38 4.84 8.10 -13.20
C ASP A 38 3.75 9.08 -13.67
N ALA A 39 2.51 8.62 -13.85
CA ALA A 39 1.39 9.48 -14.24
C ALA A 39 0.80 10.28 -13.07
N PHE A 40 1.23 9.98 -11.84
CA PHE A 40 0.76 10.58 -10.59
C PHE A 40 1.90 11.30 -9.85
N ALA A 41 2.77 12.01 -10.56
CA ALA A 41 3.95 12.68 -10.01
C ALA A 41 3.63 13.71 -8.89
N SER A 42 2.37 14.15 -8.78
CA SER A 42 1.90 15.06 -7.74
C SER A 42 1.47 14.37 -6.43
N GLY A 43 1.55 13.04 -6.35
CA GLY A 43 1.15 12.27 -5.16
C GLY A 43 -0.36 12.16 -4.94
N SER A 44 -1.17 12.86 -5.73
CA SER A 44 -2.63 12.90 -5.61
C SER A 44 -3.29 12.13 -6.76
N ILE A 45 -4.21 11.21 -6.42
CA ILE A 45 -4.99 10.40 -7.37
C ILE A 45 -5.76 11.26 -8.37
N ASN A 46 -6.16 12.45 -7.94
CA ASN A 46 -7.02 13.35 -8.71
C ASN A 46 -6.23 14.26 -9.66
N ARG A 47 -4.89 14.17 -9.66
CA ARG A 47 -4.00 14.94 -10.53
C ARG A 47 -3.21 14.00 -11.41
N LEU A 48 -3.81 13.68 -12.54
CA LEU A 48 -3.14 13.03 -13.66
C LEU A 48 -2.47 14.10 -14.52
N ASP A 49 -1.22 13.86 -14.91
CA ASP A 49 -0.54 14.73 -15.86
C ASP A 49 -1.22 14.62 -17.25
N ALA A 50 -1.57 15.79 -17.81
CA ALA A 50 -2.20 15.85 -19.12
C ALA A 50 -1.23 15.30 -20.18
N GLY A 51 -1.68 14.33 -20.98
CA GLY A 51 -0.85 13.66 -21.98
C GLY A 51 -0.03 12.49 -21.44
N ALA A 52 -0.13 12.14 -20.15
CA ALA A 52 0.50 10.93 -19.63
C ALA A 52 -0.04 9.67 -20.35
N GLU A 53 0.86 8.75 -20.68
CA GLU A 53 0.50 7.47 -21.25
C GLU A 53 0.24 6.45 -20.13
N LEU A 54 -1.02 6.06 -19.98
CA LEU A 54 -1.43 5.06 -19.01
C LEU A 54 -1.39 3.66 -19.62
N THR A 55 -0.67 2.79 -18.94
CA THR A 55 -0.65 1.35 -19.12
C THR A 55 -1.89 0.74 -18.48
N LYS A 56 -2.55 -0.17 -19.21
CA LYS A 56 -3.71 -0.91 -18.70
C LYS A 56 -3.23 -1.91 -17.62
N PRO A 57 -3.88 -1.96 -16.44
CA PRO A 57 -3.51 -2.92 -15.41
C PRO A 57 -3.78 -4.36 -15.88
N SER A 58 -2.92 -5.30 -15.48
CA SER A 58 -3.11 -6.72 -15.80
C SER A 58 -4.21 -7.34 -14.95
N GLN A 59 -4.88 -8.38 -15.47
CA GLN A 59 -5.88 -9.12 -14.69
C GLN A 59 -5.28 -9.78 -13.43
N ALA A 60 -4.00 -10.17 -13.48
CA ALA A 60 -3.30 -10.70 -12.31
C ALA A 60 -3.18 -9.65 -11.19
N LEU A 61 -2.86 -8.40 -11.55
CA LEU A 61 -2.77 -7.29 -10.60
C LEU A 61 -4.14 -6.98 -9.98
N LEU A 62 -5.20 -6.94 -10.79
CA LEU A 62 -6.56 -6.74 -10.30
C LEU A 62 -6.99 -7.80 -9.29
N ARG A 63 -6.74 -9.08 -9.58
CA ARG A 63 -7.06 -10.19 -8.65
C ARG A 63 -6.23 -10.16 -7.36
N SER A 64 -5.03 -9.57 -7.41
CA SER A 64 -4.20 -9.41 -6.21
C SER A 64 -4.69 -8.31 -5.27
N ILE A 65 -5.53 -7.40 -5.74
CA ILE A 65 -6.05 -6.27 -4.96
C ILE A 65 -7.39 -6.68 -4.36
N SER A 66 -7.45 -6.72 -3.03
CA SER A 66 -8.70 -7.00 -2.33
C SER A 66 -9.67 -5.82 -2.43
N PRO A 67 -11.00 -6.04 -2.48
CA PRO A 67 -11.97 -4.95 -2.45
C PRO A 67 -11.81 -4.04 -1.22
N ALA A 68 -11.47 -4.62 -0.05
CA ALA A 68 -11.27 -3.85 1.17
C ALA A 68 -10.09 -2.87 1.06
N GLN A 69 -8.96 -3.33 0.51
CA GLN A 69 -7.78 -2.50 0.29
C GLN A 69 -8.07 -1.38 -0.72
N ALA A 70 -8.81 -1.69 -1.78
CA ALA A 70 -9.21 -0.70 -2.76
C ALA A 70 -10.11 0.40 -2.16
N ASN A 71 -11.07 0.02 -1.29
CA ASN A 71 -11.94 0.97 -0.61
C ASN A 71 -11.15 1.91 0.32
N GLU A 72 -10.21 1.38 1.11
CA GLU A 72 -9.35 2.18 2.00
C GLU A 72 -8.53 3.19 1.21
N PHE A 73 -7.94 2.75 0.10
CA PHE A 73 -7.18 3.61 -0.80
C PHE A 73 -8.01 4.76 -1.37
N VAL A 74 -9.25 4.49 -1.80
CA VAL A 74 -10.16 5.54 -2.30
C VAL A 74 -10.60 6.49 -1.19
N ALA A 75 -10.89 5.98 0.01
CA ALA A 75 -11.29 6.80 1.15
C ALA A 75 -10.19 7.80 1.54
N GLU A 76 -8.95 7.33 1.67
CA GLU A 76 -7.78 8.15 1.96
C GLU A 76 -7.58 9.23 0.90
N SER A 77 -7.71 8.86 -0.37
CA SER A 77 -7.49 9.78 -1.49
C SER A 77 -8.58 10.84 -1.61
N ASN A 78 -9.82 10.49 -1.25
CA ASN A 78 -10.92 11.45 -1.18
C ASN A 78 -10.76 12.40 0.01
N ALA A 79 -10.20 11.95 1.13
CA ALA A 79 -9.88 12.80 2.27
C ALA A 79 -8.78 13.82 1.93
N GLN A 80 -7.72 13.37 1.25
CA GLN A 80 -6.64 14.25 0.77
C GLN A 80 -7.16 15.32 -0.21
N TRP A 81 -8.05 14.93 -1.13
CA TRP A 81 -8.68 15.88 -2.06
C TRP A 81 -9.52 16.93 -1.36
N GLN A 82 -10.29 16.56 -0.33
CA GLN A 82 -11.06 17.52 0.46
C GLN A 82 -10.13 18.51 1.18
N ALA A 83 -9.05 18.02 1.79
CA ALA A 83 -8.06 18.89 2.43
C ALA A 83 -7.38 19.85 1.44
N GLU A 84 -7.03 19.39 0.24
CA GLU A 84 -6.51 20.24 -0.83
C GLU A 84 -7.53 21.29 -1.27
N GLN A 85 -8.80 20.93 -1.41
CA GLN A 85 -9.86 21.86 -1.81
C GLN A 85 -10.16 22.89 -0.74
N GLU A 86 -10.14 22.50 0.53
CA GLU A 86 -10.27 23.42 1.66
C GLU A 86 -9.09 24.40 1.73
N SER A 87 -7.86 23.92 1.54
CA SER A 87 -6.68 24.80 1.47
C SER A 87 -6.73 25.74 0.27
N LYS A 88 -7.19 25.28 -0.91
CA LYS A 88 -7.39 26.12 -2.09
C LYS A 88 -8.51 27.14 -1.88
N ALA A 89 -9.62 26.76 -1.25
CA ALA A 89 -10.72 27.66 -0.94
C ALA A 89 -10.33 28.71 0.10
N ALA A 90 -9.54 28.34 1.13
CA ALA A 90 -8.97 29.27 2.09
C ALA A 90 -8.03 30.29 1.41
N ASN A 91 -7.18 29.82 0.49
CA ASN A 91 -6.32 30.70 -0.31
C ASN A 91 -7.10 31.63 -1.26
N LEU A 92 -8.26 31.21 -1.78
CA LEU A 92 -9.13 32.05 -2.62
C LEU A 92 -9.98 33.04 -1.80
N ALA A 93 -10.37 32.67 -0.58
CA ALA A 93 -11.10 33.55 0.34
C ALA A 93 -10.23 34.72 0.84
N THR A 94 -8.91 34.56 0.87
CA THR A 94 -7.94 35.65 1.12
C THR A 94 -7.83 36.64 -0.05
N VAL A 95 -8.41 36.35 -1.24
CA VAL A 95 -8.32 37.19 -2.45
C VAL A 95 -9.70 37.64 -2.97
N ALA A 96 -10.77 37.55 -2.16
CA ALA A 96 -12.06 38.13 -2.52
C ALA A 96 -12.01 39.68 -2.49
N PRO A 97 -12.58 40.37 -3.50
CA PRO A 97 -12.12 41.69 -3.93
C PRO A 97 -12.66 42.80 -3.05
N ALA A 98 -11.76 43.53 -2.39
CA ALA A 98 -12.06 44.87 -1.91
C ALA A 98 -12.35 45.76 -3.14
N LYS A 99 -13.62 46.12 -3.28
CA LYS A 99 -14.17 47.09 -4.22
C LYS A 99 -13.28 48.36 -4.23
N SER A 100 -12.49 48.52 -5.29
CA SER A 100 -11.62 49.68 -5.48
C SER A 100 -12.36 50.78 -6.26
N PRO A 101 -12.37 52.04 -5.78
CA PRO A 101 -12.73 53.19 -6.61
C PRO A 101 -11.60 53.49 -7.61
N GLN A 102 -11.99 53.78 -8.86
CA GLN A 102 -11.11 54.23 -9.94
C GLN A 102 -10.38 55.53 -9.61
N VAL A 103 -9.07 55.59 -9.88
CA VAL A 103 -8.31 56.83 -10.18
C VAL A 103 -7.20 56.46 -11.19
N PRO A 104 -6.95 57.26 -12.25
CA PRO A 104 -6.23 56.79 -13.44
C PRO A 104 -4.70 56.85 -13.33
N ALA A 105 -4.08 56.13 -14.25
CA ALA A 105 -2.65 55.89 -14.43
C ALA A 105 -1.80 57.18 -14.48
N GLN A 106 -0.67 57.16 -13.75
CA GLN A 106 0.60 57.71 -14.21
C GLN A 106 1.76 56.82 -13.74
N ASP A 107 2.42 56.20 -14.73
CA ASP A 107 3.86 56.19 -14.94
C ASP A 107 4.78 56.32 -13.70
N ARG A 108 5.40 55.21 -13.29
CA ARG A 108 6.86 55.13 -13.10
C ARG A 108 7.34 53.72 -12.75
N LEU A 109 8.22 53.23 -13.62
CA LEU A 109 9.04 52.05 -13.45
C LEU A 109 9.79 52.08 -12.10
N LYS A 110 9.51 51.10 -11.23
CA LYS A 110 10.34 50.57 -10.12
C LYS A 110 9.54 49.45 -9.42
N ILE A 111 9.35 48.31 -10.08
CA ILE A 111 8.69 47.13 -9.48
C ILE A 111 9.58 45.93 -9.76
N GLY A 112 10.13 45.33 -8.71
CA GLY A 112 10.92 44.11 -8.80
C GLY A 112 11.70 43.72 -7.54
N SER A 113 11.36 44.27 -6.35
CA SER A 113 12.04 43.88 -5.11
C SER A 113 11.16 43.97 -3.86
N SER A 114 10.21 44.91 -3.80
CA SER A 114 9.31 45.05 -2.64
C SER A 114 8.17 44.03 -2.61
N ILE A 115 7.78 43.45 -3.76
CA ILE A 115 6.72 42.44 -3.84
C ILE A 115 7.23 41.05 -3.42
N ASP A 116 8.50 40.76 -3.70
CA ASP A 116 9.14 39.51 -3.27
C ASP A 116 9.42 39.53 -1.77
N SER A 117 9.83 40.68 -1.21
CA SER A 117 10.08 40.81 0.23
C SER A 117 8.81 40.64 1.07
N SER A 118 7.68 41.22 0.63
CA SER A 118 6.41 41.05 1.34
C SER A 118 5.81 39.65 1.16
N ALA A 119 5.99 39.03 -0.01
CA ALA A 119 5.61 37.64 -0.22
C ALA A 119 6.42 36.69 0.66
N GLN A 120 7.73 36.93 0.83
CA GLN A 120 8.60 36.10 1.66
C GLN A 120 8.27 36.21 3.16
N GLU A 121 7.92 37.41 3.62
CA GLU A 121 7.51 37.65 5.01
C GLU A 121 6.16 36.98 5.34
N LEU A 122 5.23 36.95 4.38
CA LEU A 122 3.99 36.19 4.49
C LEU A 122 4.24 34.68 4.55
N ARG A 123 5.18 34.15 3.75
CA ARG A 123 5.56 32.72 3.82
C ARG A 123 6.19 32.35 5.15
N TYR A 124 7.05 33.22 5.68
CA TYR A 124 7.67 32.99 6.99
C TYR A 124 6.63 33.03 8.13
N ALA A 125 5.67 33.95 8.08
CA ALA A 125 4.57 34.02 9.04
C ALA A 125 3.62 32.81 8.94
N GLU A 126 3.33 32.34 7.72
CA GLU A 126 2.53 31.15 7.47
C GLU A 126 3.23 29.89 7.99
N GLU A 127 4.55 29.77 7.77
CA GLU A 127 5.34 28.64 8.25
C GLU A 127 5.45 28.60 9.79
N LEU A 128 5.59 29.76 10.44
CA LEU A 128 5.59 29.85 11.91
C LEU A 128 4.24 29.40 12.49
N LEU A 129 3.14 29.82 11.87
CA LEU A 129 1.80 29.43 12.29
C LEU A 129 1.52 27.94 12.04
N ALA A 130 2.04 27.39 10.94
CA ALA A 130 1.97 25.96 10.65
C ALA A 130 2.74 25.14 11.69
N GLN A 131 3.94 25.60 12.08
CA GLN A 131 4.74 24.96 13.12
C GLN A 131 4.07 24.99 14.49
N GLU A 132 3.50 26.14 14.88
CA GLU A 132 2.71 26.29 16.11
C GLU A 132 1.56 25.27 16.14
N ARG A 133 0.77 25.18 15.05
CA ARG A 133 -0.32 24.20 14.96
C ARG A 133 0.14 22.75 14.98
N ALA A 134 1.26 22.43 14.34
CA ALA A 134 1.81 21.08 14.38
C ALA A 134 2.21 20.68 15.82
N LEU A 135 2.77 21.60 16.59
CA LEU A 135 3.08 21.39 18.01
C LEU A 135 1.81 21.20 18.85
N GLU A 136 0.79 22.04 18.63
CA GLU A 136 -0.50 21.90 19.32
C GLU A 136 -1.19 20.57 18.99
N GLN A 137 -1.19 20.15 17.72
CA GLN A 137 -1.75 18.86 17.30
C GLN A 137 -1.00 17.68 17.95
N THR A 138 0.32 17.78 18.04
CA THR A 138 1.13 16.76 18.71
C THR A 138 0.81 16.70 20.20
N ARG A 139 0.67 17.86 20.86
CA ARG A 139 0.25 17.92 22.26
C ARG A 139 -1.16 17.37 22.48
N ALA A 140 -2.10 17.67 21.59
CA ALA A 140 -3.46 17.14 21.66
C ALA A 140 -3.48 15.61 21.52
N ARG A 141 -2.71 15.05 20.59
CA ARG A 141 -2.52 13.60 20.43
C ARG A 141 -1.94 12.97 21.70
N VAL A 142 -0.94 13.60 22.31
CA VAL A 142 -0.34 13.11 23.56
C VAL A 142 -1.37 13.11 24.70
N ALA A 143 -2.14 14.20 24.87
CA ALA A 143 -3.17 14.26 25.90
C ALA A 143 -4.28 13.20 25.69
N GLU A 144 -4.65 12.92 24.44
CA GLU A 144 -5.60 11.86 24.11
C GLU A 144 -5.02 10.47 24.43
N LEU A 145 -3.76 10.23 24.11
CA LEU A 145 -3.07 8.98 24.47
C LEU A 145 -2.95 8.81 25.98
N GLU A 146 -2.59 9.86 26.73
CA GLU A 146 -2.56 9.85 28.19
C GLU A 146 -3.94 9.52 28.78
N LYS A 147 -5.01 10.09 28.22
CA LYS A 147 -6.38 9.75 28.62
C LYS A 147 -6.71 8.28 28.33
N ASN A 148 -6.31 7.76 27.17
CA ASN A 148 -6.55 6.36 26.81
C ASN A 148 -5.79 5.41 27.75
N ILE A 149 -4.54 5.75 28.09
CA ILE A 149 -3.73 5.01 29.06
C ILE A 149 -4.39 5.03 30.45
N ALA A 150 -4.89 6.19 30.90
CA ALA A 150 -5.59 6.31 32.17
C ALA A 150 -6.88 5.48 32.21
N ASP A 151 -7.65 5.47 31.11
CA ASP A 151 -8.87 4.67 30.98
C ASP A 151 -8.56 3.16 31.00
N LEU A 152 -7.50 2.73 30.31
CA LEU A 152 -7.02 1.35 30.35
C LEU A 152 -6.55 0.94 31.76
N GLN A 153 -5.87 1.82 32.49
CA GLN A 153 -5.49 1.58 33.88
C GLN A 153 -6.72 1.43 34.79
N LEU A 154 -7.73 2.29 34.62
CA LEU A 154 -8.98 2.21 35.38
C LEU A 154 -9.70 0.88 35.13
N LEU A 155 -9.78 0.44 33.86
CA LEU A 155 -10.34 -0.86 33.51
C LEU A 155 -9.52 -2.01 34.08
N LEU A 156 -8.19 -1.88 34.13
CA LEU A 156 -7.31 -2.89 34.72
C LEU A 156 -7.50 -2.98 36.23
N ASP A 157 -7.59 -1.86 36.95
CA ASP A 157 -7.87 -1.83 38.38
C ASP A 157 -9.29 -2.30 38.69
N GLN A 158 -10.27 -2.02 37.83
CA GLN A 158 -11.63 -2.56 37.96
C GLN A 158 -11.64 -4.08 37.75
N ALA A 159 -10.87 -4.60 36.77
CA ALA A 159 -10.70 -6.04 36.56
C ALA A 159 -9.95 -6.71 37.72
N LYS A 160 -8.96 -6.03 38.32
CA LYS A 160 -8.18 -6.51 39.47
C LYS A 160 -9.00 -6.49 40.75
N GLY A 161 -9.76 -5.41 41.00
CA GLY A 161 -10.69 -5.28 42.11
C GLY A 161 -11.84 -6.28 42.07
N LYS A 162 -12.29 -6.67 40.87
CA LYS A 162 -13.28 -7.74 40.68
C LYS A 162 -12.69 -9.15 40.81
N SER A 163 -11.36 -9.28 40.80
CA SER A 163 -10.63 -10.53 41.03
C SER A 163 -10.20 -10.74 42.50
N GLN A 164 -10.29 -9.70 43.34
CA GLN A 164 -9.90 -9.77 44.77
C GLN A 164 -11.08 -10.01 45.74
N SER A 165 -12.32 -10.14 45.25
CA SER A 165 -13.47 -10.60 46.03
C SER A 165 -13.75 -12.10 45.82
N MET A 166 -12.74 -12.93 45.99
CA MET A 166 -12.94 -14.34 46.35
C MET A 166 -12.32 -14.54 47.72
N PRO A 167 -13.09 -14.98 48.73
CA PRO A 167 -12.60 -15.08 50.09
C PRO A 167 -11.46 -16.10 50.15
N GLU A 168 -10.38 -15.64 50.75
CA GLU A 168 -9.26 -16.43 51.27
C GLU A 168 -9.79 -17.63 52.06
N ARG A 169 -9.43 -18.84 51.62
CA ARG A 169 -9.51 -20.03 52.47
C ARG A 169 -8.19 -20.77 52.40
N ALA A 170 -7.52 -20.79 53.55
CA ALA A 170 -6.24 -21.45 53.79
C ALA A 170 -6.38 -23.00 53.76
N PRO A 171 -5.25 -23.73 53.87
CA PRO A 171 -4.79 -24.69 52.88
C PRO A 171 -5.40 -26.07 53.07
N SER A 172 -6.12 -26.57 52.08
CA SER A 172 -6.41 -28.00 51.97
C SER A 172 -5.46 -28.64 50.97
N THR A 173 -4.46 -29.31 51.51
CA THR A 173 -3.74 -30.45 50.96
C THR A 173 -4.66 -31.25 50.01
N GLY A 174 -4.45 -31.12 48.69
CA GLY A 174 -5.33 -31.78 47.69
C GLY A 174 -5.17 -31.33 46.24
N MET A 175 -4.45 -30.23 45.95
CA MET A 175 -4.34 -29.67 44.60
C MET A 175 -3.12 -30.14 43.78
N SER A 176 -2.61 -31.36 43.99
CA SER A 176 -1.58 -31.95 43.10
C SER A 176 -2.18 -32.71 41.89
N ALA A 177 -3.49 -32.94 41.86
CA ALA A 177 -4.14 -33.73 40.80
C ALA A 177 -4.91 -32.90 39.75
N PHE A 178 -5.13 -31.60 39.98
CA PHE A 178 -5.91 -30.74 39.08
C PHE A 178 -5.09 -29.74 38.26
N ALA A 179 -3.78 -29.64 38.52
CA ALA A 179 -2.85 -28.86 37.69
C ALA A 179 -2.86 -29.27 36.19
N PRO A 180 -2.87 -30.57 35.83
CA PRO A 180 -2.98 -30.94 34.42
C PRO A 180 -4.40 -30.68 33.86
N ILE A 181 -5.44 -30.76 34.69
CA ILE A 181 -6.83 -30.59 34.22
C ILE A 181 -7.10 -29.14 33.84
N LEU A 182 -6.64 -28.16 34.65
CA LEU A 182 -6.73 -26.74 34.28
C LEU A 182 -5.88 -26.42 33.05
N LEU A 183 -4.69 -27.03 32.91
CA LEU A 183 -3.87 -26.88 31.72
C LEU A 183 -4.59 -27.42 30.47
N THR A 184 -5.23 -28.60 30.56
CA THR A 184 -6.00 -29.16 29.43
C THR A 184 -7.23 -28.33 29.09
N LEU A 185 -7.90 -27.75 30.09
CA LEU A 185 -9.07 -26.89 29.86
C LEU A 185 -8.65 -25.59 29.17
N VAL A 186 -7.54 -24.98 29.60
CA VAL A 186 -6.96 -23.80 28.94
C VAL A 186 -6.50 -24.14 27.52
N LEU A 187 -5.83 -25.27 27.31
CA LEU A 187 -5.40 -25.72 25.98
C LEU A 187 -6.60 -25.98 25.06
N MET A 188 -7.67 -26.59 25.58
CA MET A 188 -8.90 -26.86 24.85
C MET A 188 -9.67 -25.57 24.53
N ALA A 189 -9.66 -24.59 25.45
CA ALA A 189 -10.23 -23.27 25.22
C ALA A 189 -9.43 -22.49 24.16
N VAL A 190 -8.09 -22.51 24.20
CA VAL A 190 -7.22 -21.84 23.23
C VAL A 190 -7.34 -22.49 21.85
N THR A 191 -7.36 -23.82 21.76
CA THR A 191 -7.56 -24.53 20.49
C THR A 191 -8.97 -24.34 19.94
N GLY A 192 -9.99 -24.30 20.80
CA GLY A 192 -11.35 -23.93 20.42
C GLY A 192 -11.43 -22.50 19.89
N LEU A 193 -10.74 -21.55 20.54
CA LEU A 193 -10.68 -20.16 20.10
C LEU A 193 -9.91 -20.00 18.78
N LEU A 194 -8.83 -20.78 18.60
CA LEU A 194 -8.03 -20.81 17.38
C LEU A 194 -8.82 -21.39 16.21
N LEU A 195 -9.55 -22.49 16.42
CA LEU A 195 -10.44 -23.08 15.42
C LEU A 195 -11.63 -22.17 15.13
N TRP A 196 -12.19 -21.49 16.14
CA TRP A 196 -13.22 -20.49 15.95
C TRP A 196 -12.70 -19.28 15.16
N PHE A 197 -11.46 -18.85 15.41
CA PHE A 197 -10.81 -17.78 14.67
C PHE A 197 -10.52 -18.19 13.21
N LEU A 198 -10.00 -19.39 12.98
CA LEU A 198 -9.81 -19.96 11.64
C LEU A 198 -11.14 -20.18 10.92
N ALA A 199 -12.18 -20.67 11.60
CA ALA A 199 -13.51 -20.86 11.01
C ALA A 199 -14.21 -19.53 10.71
N LYS A 200 -14.04 -18.51 11.55
CA LYS A 200 -14.52 -17.15 11.27
C LYS A 200 -13.76 -16.52 10.09
N ASN A 201 -12.48 -16.84 9.93
CA ASN A 201 -11.67 -16.41 8.79
C ASN A 201 -11.98 -17.21 7.50
N ALA A 202 -12.30 -18.49 7.62
CA ALA A 202 -12.65 -19.37 6.49
C ALA A 202 -14.10 -19.20 6.01
N ARG A 203 -15.04 -18.81 6.89
CA ARG A 203 -16.43 -18.51 6.49
C ARG A 203 -16.60 -17.19 5.74
N ARG A 204 -15.52 -16.42 5.52
CA ARG A 204 -15.57 -15.27 4.60
C ARG A 204 -15.37 -15.66 3.12
N SER A 205 -15.09 -16.92 2.80
CA SER A 205 -14.95 -17.38 1.41
C SER A 205 -16.11 -18.20 0.86
N GLU A 206 -17.19 -18.43 1.61
CA GLU A 206 -18.35 -19.18 1.08
C GLU A 206 -19.69 -18.61 1.55
N VAL A 207 -20.14 -17.54 0.90
CA VAL A 207 -21.58 -17.30 0.74
C VAL A 207 -21.82 -16.62 -0.61
N HIS A 208 -22.78 -17.15 -1.36
CA HIS A 208 -23.32 -16.75 -2.67
C HIS A 208 -22.65 -17.41 -3.88
N ASP A 209 -23.04 -18.66 -4.16
CA ASP A 209 -23.62 -18.97 -5.48
C ASP A 209 -24.19 -20.39 -5.57
N TYR A 210 -25.35 -20.63 -4.96
CA TYR A 210 -26.22 -21.76 -5.35
C TYR A 210 -27.69 -21.45 -5.04
N ALA A 211 -28.26 -20.43 -5.71
CA ALA A 211 -29.72 -20.26 -5.78
C ALA A 211 -30.14 -19.33 -6.93
N LYS A 212 -29.73 -19.62 -8.17
CA LYS A 212 -30.39 -19.01 -9.35
C LYS A 212 -30.26 -19.85 -10.62
N ALA A 213 -30.62 -21.12 -10.54
CA ALA A 213 -30.79 -21.98 -11.72
C ALA A 213 -32.23 -22.49 -11.80
N SER A 214 -33.20 -21.60 -11.99
CA SER A 214 -34.54 -21.95 -12.49
C SER A 214 -35.45 -20.72 -12.66
N SER A 215 -35.28 -19.97 -13.75
CA SER A 215 -36.38 -19.22 -14.37
C SER A 215 -35.98 -18.58 -15.71
N ILE A 216 -35.75 -19.40 -16.74
CA ILE A 216 -35.95 -18.94 -18.12
C ILE A 216 -37.30 -19.48 -18.57
N LYS A 217 -38.35 -18.68 -18.34
CA LYS A 217 -39.63 -18.84 -19.03
C LYS A 217 -39.64 -17.94 -20.26
N THR A 218 -39.62 -18.60 -21.42
CA THR A 218 -40.42 -18.32 -22.63
C THR A 218 -40.56 -16.87 -23.09
N THR A 219 -40.02 -16.57 -24.26
CA THR A 219 -40.63 -15.61 -25.20
C THR A 219 -40.21 -15.92 -26.64
N THR A 220 -41.25 -16.09 -27.46
CA THR A 220 -41.31 -15.90 -28.92
C THR A 220 -40.94 -17.06 -29.85
N ALA A 221 -42.02 -17.71 -30.27
CA ALA A 221 -42.18 -18.55 -31.45
C ALA A 221 -41.95 -17.78 -32.76
N ARG A 222 -41.36 -18.44 -33.77
CA ARG A 222 -41.90 -18.45 -35.14
C ARG A 222 -41.31 -19.56 -36.03
N ARG A 223 -42.18 -20.54 -36.31
CA ARG A 223 -42.45 -21.15 -37.63
C ARG A 223 -41.42 -22.10 -38.25
N SER A 224 -41.75 -23.39 -38.14
CA SER A 224 -41.23 -24.51 -38.93
C SER A 224 -42.30 -24.96 -39.92
N GLU A 225 -41.96 -25.05 -41.21
CA GLU A 225 -42.66 -25.85 -42.21
C GLU A 225 -41.62 -26.65 -43.03
N VAL A 226 -41.67 -27.97 -42.83
CA VAL A 226 -41.59 -29.08 -43.81
C VAL A 226 -40.45 -29.09 -44.86
N HIS A 227 -39.55 -30.08 -44.79
CA HIS A 227 -39.61 -31.26 -45.67
C HIS A 227 -38.57 -32.34 -45.36
N ASP A 228 -39.10 -33.55 -45.45
CA ASP A 228 -38.54 -34.90 -45.40
C ASP A 228 -37.56 -35.17 -46.56
N TYR A 229 -36.64 -36.13 -46.35
CA TYR A 229 -36.35 -37.27 -47.24
C TYR A 229 -35.05 -37.99 -46.83
N SER A 230 -35.23 -39.22 -46.36
CA SER A 230 -34.50 -40.44 -46.72
C SER A 230 -32.96 -40.50 -46.52
N LYS A 231 -32.47 -41.53 -45.82
CA LYS A 231 -32.21 -42.87 -46.39
C LYS A 231 -31.20 -43.68 -45.54
N ALA A 232 -31.72 -44.80 -45.03
CA ALA A 232 -31.12 -46.14 -44.93
C ALA A 232 -29.81 -46.39 -44.13
N SER A 233 -30.00 -47.09 -42.99
CA SER A 233 -29.68 -48.53 -42.83
C SER A 233 -28.64 -48.94 -41.78
N SER A 234 -29.09 -49.91 -40.97
CA SER A 234 -28.37 -50.89 -40.13
C SER A 234 -27.64 -50.45 -38.86
N ILE A 235 -28.46 -50.34 -37.81
CA ILE A 235 -28.45 -51.20 -36.60
C ILE A 235 -27.24 -52.13 -36.42
N LYS A 236 -26.43 -51.85 -35.39
CA LYS A 236 -26.02 -52.88 -34.43
C LYS A 236 -25.96 -52.28 -33.02
N THR A 237 -26.94 -52.66 -32.21
CA THR A 237 -27.04 -52.41 -30.77
C THR A 237 -26.02 -53.25 -30.02
N THR A 238 -25.27 -52.65 -29.07
CA THR A 238 -25.05 -53.16 -27.69
C THR A 238 -24.23 -52.15 -26.88
N THR A 239 -24.87 -51.52 -25.91
CA THR A 239 -24.30 -50.95 -24.66
C THR A 239 -24.80 -51.91 -23.55
N PRO A 240 -24.07 -52.26 -22.47
CA PRO A 240 -23.33 -51.33 -21.60
C PRO A 240 -22.01 -51.83 -20.99
N GLU A 241 -21.40 -50.94 -20.18
CA GLU A 241 -20.39 -51.15 -19.13
C GLU A 241 -18.89 -50.87 -19.44
N SER A 242 -18.50 -49.64 -19.07
CA SER A 242 -17.50 -49.30 -18.04
C SER A 242 -16.28 -50.22 -17.85
N HIS A 243 -15.09 -49.76 -18.27
CA HIS A 243 -14.00 -49.25 -17.42
C HIS A 243 -12.65 -49.20 -18.18
N ALA A 244 -12.02 -48.01 -18.14
CA ALA A 244 -10.57 -47.72 -18.11
C ALA A 244 -9.58 -48.49 -19.02
N ASN A 245 -8.93 -47.80 -19.98
CA ASN A 245 -7.51 -47.40 -19.85
C ASN A 245 -6.99 -46.53 -21.03
N SER A 246 -6.27 -45.45 -20.66
CA SER A 246 -5.17 -44.72 -21.34
C SER A 246 -5.14 -44.51 -22.87
N THR A 247 -5.20 -43.24 -23.31
CA THR A 247 -4.05 -42.49 -23.87
C THR A 247 -4.41 -40.99 -23.92
N HIS A 248 -4.02 -40.23 -22.89
CA HIS A 248 -4.08 -38.77 -22.91
C HIS A 248 -2.89 -38.26 -23.73
N ALA A 249 -3.17 -37.72 -24.92
CA ALA A 249 -2.18 -36.97 -25.67
C ALA A 249 -1.87 -35.68 -24.90
N ILE A 250 -0.61 -35.52 -24.47
CA ILE A 250 -0.11 -34.32 -23.80
C ILE A 250 -0.22 -33.15 -24.80
N PRO A 251 -0.87 -32.03 -24.45
CA PRO A 251 -0.89 -30.84 -25.29
C PRO A 251 0.55 -30.36 -25.61
N GLU A 252 0.85 -30.06 -26.87
CA GLU A 252 2.17 -29.57 -27.30
C GLU A 252 2.68 -28.37 -26.49
N ARG A 253 1.77 -27.52 -25.99
CA ARG A 253 2.14 -26.42 -25.08
C ARG A 253 2.74 -26.90 -23.77
N THR A 254 2.22 -27.97 -23.18
CA THR A 254 2.83 -28.56 -21.99
C THR A 254 4.19 -29.16 -22.30
N LYS A 255 4.38 -29.79 -23.47
CA LYS A 255 5.69 -30.30 -23.89
C LYS A 255 6.75 -29.19 -24.01
N ALA A 256 6.36 -28.02 -24.50
CA ALA A 256 7.23 -26.84 -24.56
C ALA A 256 7.57 -26.27 -23.16
N LEU A 257 6.63 -26.35 -22.21
CA LEU A 257 6.83 -25.87 -20.84
C LEU A 257 7.73 -26.79 -20.01
N PHE A 258 7.74 -28.10 -20.29
CA PHE A 258 8.58 -29.06 -19.58
C PHE A 258 9.93 -29.31 -20.24
N ALA A 259 10.11 -28.97 -21.52
CA ALA A 259 11.38 -29.13 -22.24
C ALA A 259 12.53 -28.23 -21.71
N GLY A 260 12.21 -27.18 -20.95
CA GLY A 260 13.21 -26.29 -20.32
C GLY A 260 13.54 -26.61 -18.87
N ILE A 261 12.88 -27.62 -18.27
CA ILE A 261 13.13 -28.02 -16.88
C ILE A 261 14.11 -29.19 -16.93
N ASP A 262 15.39 -28.84 -17.04
CA ASP A 262 16.48 -29.78 -16.88
C ASP A 262 16.57 -30.15 -15.39
N LEU A 263 16.06 -31.34 -15.03
CA LEU A 263 16.08 -31.87 -13.66
C LEU A 263 17.37 -32.67 -13.40
N GLU A 264 18.49 -32.20 -13.94
CA GLU A 264 19.81 -32.77 -13.66
C GLU A 264 20.45 -31.99 -12.51
N LEU A 265 20.53 -32.64 -11.34
CA LEU A 265 21.27 -32.17 -10.18
C LEU A 265 22.78 -32.31 -10.42
N THR A 266 23.34 -31.44 -11.25
CA THR A 266 24.80 -31.25 -11.31
C THR A 266 25.14 -29.79 -10.96
N PRO A 267 26.07 -29.53 -10.03
CA PRO A 267 26.42 -28.17 -9.66
C PRO A 267 27.32 -27.57 -10.76
N SER A 268 26.71 -27.12 -11.85
CA SER A 268 27.42 -26.34 -12.87
C SER A 268 27.60 -24.90 -12.40
N LYS A 269 28.82 -24.68 -11.91
CA LYS A 269 29.51 -23.41 -11.75
C LYS A 269 29.44 -22.59 -13.05
N ASN A 270 29.10 -21.31 -12.88
CA ASN A 270 29.17 -20.18 -13.84
C ASN A 270 27.95 -19.92 -14.75
N ALA A 271 27.03 -19.10 -14.23
CA ALA A 271 26.32 -18.08 -15.00
C ALA A 271 26.63 -16.71 -14.35
N PRO A 272 26.76 -15.61 -15.12
CA PRO A 272 27.11 -14.30 -14.57
C PRO A 272 25.94 -13.80 -13.73
N VAL A 273 26.10 -13.91 -12.42
CA VAL A 273 25.19 -13.35 -11.42
C VAL A 273 25.24 -11.84 -11.58
N GLN A 274 24.19 -11.24 -12.13
CA GLN A 274 23.88 -9.85 -11.82
C GLN A 274 23.67 -9.81 -10.31
N GLN A 275 24.66 -9.26 -9.61
CA GLN A 275 24.70 -9.18 -8.16
C GLN A 275 23.47 -8.40 -7.68
N GLN A 276 22.42 -9.12 -7.28
CA GLN A 276 21.48 -8.60 -6.30
C GLN A 276 22.30 -8.32 -5.05
N LYS A 277 22.70 -7.06 -4.90
CA LYS A 277 23.34 -6.53 -3.71
C LYS A 277 22.36 -6.80 -2.57
N VAL A 278 22.64 -7.82 -1.77
CA VAL A 278 21.90 -8.14 -0.54
C VAL A 278 21.96 -6.85 0.29
N SER A 279 20.86 -6.12 0.33
CA SER A 279 20.73 -4.86 1.05
C SER A 279 20.85 -5.16 2.54
N HIS A 280 22.00 -4.83 3.10
CA HIS A 280 22.19 -4.85 4.55
C HIS A 280 21.62 -3.53 5.07
N PRO A 281 20.55 -3.55 5.89
CA PRO A 281 19.86 -2.32 6.30
C PRO A 281 20.81 -1.34 7.01
N MET A 282 21.81 -1.85 7.73
CA MET A 282 22.85 -1.05 8.36
C MET A 282 23.79 -0.39 7.34
N ALA A 283 24.16 -1.09 6.27
CA ALA A 283 24.97 -0.53 5.18
C ALA A 283 24.19 0.55 4.41
N ASP A 284 22.88 0.37 4.24
CA ASP A 284 22.03 1.39 3.60
C ASP A 284 21.86 2.63 4.48
N ALA A 285 21.74 2.46 5.81
CA ALA A 285 21.75 3.57 6.75
C ALA A 285 23.07 4.36 6.71
N LEU A 286 24.21 3.67 6.60
CA LEU A 286 25.53 4.29 6.43
C LEU A 286 25.62 5.09 5.12
N ARG A 287 25.06 4.59 4.01
CA ARG A 287 25.01 5.32 2.72
C ARG A 287 24.21 6.60 2.83
N ILE A 288 23.04 6.53 3.47
CA ILE A 288 22.18 7.70 3.69
C ILE A 288 22.92 8.73 4.57
N LYS A 289 23.57 8.28 5.65
CA LYS A 289 24.35 9.16 6.53
C LYS A 289 25.53 9.81 5.81
N LEU A 290 26.21 9.08 4.93
CA LEU A 290 27.28 9.63 4.10
C LEU A 290 26.75 10.70 3.15
N ASN A 291 25.60 10.47 2.51
CA ASN A 291 24.95 11.46 1.65
C ASN A 291 24.52 12.70 2.43
N LEU A 292 23.99 12.53 3.65
CA LEU A 292 23.68 13.63 4.55
C LEU A 292 24.94 14.43 4.92
N ALA A 293 26.05 13.76 5.22
CA ALA A 293 27.33 14.43 5.48
C ALA A 293 27.82 15.25 4.27
N LYS A 294 27.68 14.72 3.04
CA LYS A 294 27.99 15.45 1.80
C LYS A 294 27.08 16.68 1.60
N ALA A 295 25.80 16.58 1.97
CA ALA A 295 24.90 17.73 1.96
C ALA A 295 25.36 18.81 2.94
N TYR A 296 25.75 18.44 4.16
CA TYR A 296 26.34 19.38 5.14
C TYR A 296 27.59 20.08 4.59
N ILE A 297 28.46 19.37 3.88
CA ILE A 297 29.64 19.97 3.22
C ILE A 297 29.22 21.00 2.16
N THR A 298 28.14 20.72 1.42
CA THR A 298 27.65 21.59 0.33
C THR A 298 27.08 22.90 0.87
N ILE A 299 26.44 22.86 2.04
CA ILE A 299 25.91 24.05 2.73
C ILE A 299 26.93 24.72 3.65
N GLU A 300 28.21 24.31 3.57
CA GLU A 300 29.33 24.82 4.38
C GLU A 300 29.17 24.63 5.91
N ASP A 301 28.26 23.76 6.34
CA ASP A 301 28.15 23.34 7.73
C ASP A 301 29.17 22.22 8.02
N PHE A 302 30.43 22.63 8.14
CA PHE A 302 31.54 21.71 8.36
C PHE A 302 31.51 21.05 9.75
N ALA A 303 30.86 21.69 10.73
CA ALA A 303 30.74 21.14 12.08
C ALA A 303 29.79 19.93 12.09
N ALA A 304 28.60 20.06 11.48
CA ALA A 304 27.66 18.95 11.34
C ALA A 304 28.20 17.85 10.40
N ALA A 305 28.88 18.24 9.32
CA ALA A 305 29.53 17.30 8.41
C ALA A 305 30.58 16.44 9.13
N ARG A 306 31.48 17.04 9.91
CA ARG A 306 32.50 16.29 10.68
C ARG A 306 31.88 15.29 11.63
N LYS A 307 30.91 15.72 12.43
CA LYS A 307 30.21 14.85 13.38
C LYS A 307 29.56 13.65 12.69
N SER A 308 28.93 13.88 11.54
CA SER A 308 28.30 12.82 10.74
C SER A 308 29.33 11.85 10.17
N LEU A 309 30.47 12.35 9.67
CA LEU A 309 31.55 11.51 9.14
C LEU A 309 32.27 10.71 10.22
N GLU A 310 32.51 11.29 11.40
CA GLU A 310 33.09 10.58 12.56
C GLU A 310 32.21 9.42 13.00
N GLU A 311 30.89 9.62 13.02
CA GLU A 311 29.94 8.58 13.34
C GLU A 311 29.96 7.44 12.31
N ILE A 312 30.11 7.76 11.02
CA ILE A 312 30.29 6.78 9.95
C ILE A 312 31.59 5.99 10.14
N VAL A 313 32.69 6.63 10.53
CA VAL A 313 33.96 5.92 10.76
C VAL A 313 33.87 5.02 11.99
N SER A 314 33.20 5.49 13.05
CA SER A 314 33.02 4.73 14.29
C SER A 314 32.13 3.50 14.10
N ILE A 315 31.06 3.60 13.30
CA ILE A 315 30.07 2.52 13.11
C ILE A 315 30.39 1.67 11.88
N GLY A 316 30.90 2.29 10.81
CA GLY A 316 31.05 1.68 9.50
C GLY A 316 32.22 0.71 9.36
N SER A 317 33.19 0.73 10.28
CA SER A 317 34.36 -0.16 10.24
C SER A 317 33.97 -1.65 10.25
N ASP A 318 32.89 -2.00 10.93
CA ASP A 318 32.37 -3.38 11.00
C ASP A 318 31.36 -3.73 9.88
N ILE A 319 30.81 -2.73 9.18
CA ILE A 319 29.59 -2.90 8.37
C ILE A 319 29.85 -2.71 6.87
N ASP A 320 30.54 -1.63 6.49
CA ASP A 320 30.86 -1.34 5.10
C ASP A 320 32.21 -0.59 5.04
N PRO A 321 33.33 -1.31 4.80
CA PRO A 321 34.66 -0.71 4.81
C PRO A 321 34.85 0.31 3.68
N ALA A 322 34.09 0.19 2.58
CA ALA A 322 34.19 1.12 1.46
C ALA A 322 33.65 2.51 1.83
N ILE A 323 32.49 2.56 2.51
CA ILE A 323 31.89 3.81 2.98
C ILE A 323 32.77 4.48 4.04
N THR A 324 33.37 3.67 4.91
CA THR A 324 34.27 4.14 5.96
C THR A 324 35.52 4.80 5.38
N LEU A 325 36.09 4.22 4.31
CA LEU A 325 37.24 4.80 3.61
C LEU A 325 36.89 6.14 2.95
N GLU A 326 35.71 6.24 2.34
CA GLU A 326 35.22 7.48 1.76
C GLU A 326 35.03 8.57 2.81
N ALA A 327 34.43 8.22 3.95
CA ALA A 327 34.22 9.16 5.06
C ALA A 327 35.55 9.68 5.65
N GLN A 328 36.55 8.81 5.79
CA GLN A 328 37.91 9.21 6.20
C GLN A 328 38.55 10.18 5.20
N GLY A 329 38.41 9.92 3.90
CA GLY A 329 38.89 10.82 2.85
C GLY A 329 38.27 12.22 2.94
N LEU A 330 36.96 12.29 3.17
CA LEU A 330 36.25 13.55 3.34
C LEU A 330 36.67 14.29 4.62
N LEU A 331 36.87 13.57 5.74
CA LEU A 331 37.37 14.16 6.99
C LEU A 331 38.74 14.81 6.82
N LEU A 332 39.65 14.15 6.11
CA LEU A 332 40.97 14.69 5.80
C LEU A 332 40.86 15.96 4.94
N GLY A 333 39.99 15.96 3.93
CA GLY A 333 39.74 17.15 3.11
C GLY A 333 39.19 18.33 3.92
N LEU A 334 38.30 18.07 4.88
CA LEU A 334 37.76 19.10 5.77
C LEU A 334 38.81 19.62 6.77
N SER A 335 39.73 18.78 7.24
CA SER A 335 40.85 19.21 8.10
C SER A 335 41.77 20.23 7.43
N GLN A 336 42.06 20.04 6.14
CA GLN A 336 42.92 20.95 5.37
C GLN A 336 42.24 22.26 5.00
N ARG A 337 40.93 22.26 4.75
CA ARG A 337 40.16 23.47 4.40
C ARG A 337 39.95 24.43 5.57
N ASN A 338 40.03 23.91 6.79
CA ASN A 338 39.74 24.63 8.02
C ASN A 338 41.02 24.95 8.84
N SER A 339 42.19 24.84 8.22
CA SER A 339 43.50 25.31 8.71
C SER A 339 43.94 26.52 7.92
#